data_AF-A0AAN8NV11-F1
#
_entry.id   AF-A0AAN8NV11-F1
#
_cell.length_a   1.000
_cell.length_b   1.000
_cell.length_c   1.000
_cell.angle_alpha   90.00
_cell.angle_beta   90.00
_cell.angle_gamma   90.00
#
_symmetry.space_group_name_H-M   'P 1'
#
loop_
_entity.id
_entity.type
_entity.pdbx_description
1 polymer ?
#
loop_
_entity_poly.entity_id
_entity_poly.type
_entity_poly.pdbx_seq_one_letter_code
_entity_poly.pdbx_strand_id
1 'polypeptide(L)'
;MHPTVSISLRNAARVPLRRKTCEAISSTVTLQGRARLSYSQIREQSNKPGPGQFHGQVWESTAKRIQAERAEMERYWKERQEKRNREGDGYFSNTLPQMFAWVLSAVCAYWLGTYRWGPEKPSSTTKLEDVPEIYHDVSKHNLSAAWSQFVLLLGEENVSCNLDDLEHHAGSSWSSHPANPTDMPFMVLYPSTTEQVSEIAKICTHRKIPITAYSGGTSLEGHFAATRSGVCVDFTRMNKVLQLHKDDLDVIVQPGLGWEDLNEILAEHNLFFPPDPGPGAMIGGMVGTGCSGTNAAKYGTMREWVLSLTVVLADGTIIKTRQRPRKSSAGYDLTKMFVGSEGTLGLVTEATLKLAVKPQDESVAVCAFPSIRDAAAAASKVIGQGIPVAAVEILDEVQMMCINQSKSTARSWKEKPTLFFKFAGTKNGVKEQISMVQAIAKSCKSESFEFATSDEERHELWSARKNALWSVMALKQNPDDQVWTTDVAVPISKLPDIIEATKTDMTKNSLLGSMVGHVGDGNFHCILLFGQEDRRKAEGVVHRMVERAIAMEGTTTGEHGVGLVKRDYLPKELGPTTVNAMRKMKLAFDPLCILNCDKIVRMDPQAVEKDRWKRNKPAQHNPIVREGEA
;
A
#
# COMPACT_ATOMS: atom_id res chain seq x y z
N MET A 1 -3.55 -4.99 60.96
CA MET A 1 -3.64 -3.53 61.15
C MET A 1 -4.27 -2.94 59.89
N HIS A 2 -5.51 -2.47 60.01
CA HIS A 2 -6.28 -1.68 59.03
C HIS A 2 -5.83 -0.19 59.05
N PRO A 3 -6.27 0.72 58.14
CA PRO A 3 -7.50 0.66 57.33
C PRO A 3 -7.34 0.97 55.82
N THR A 4 -8.10 0.36 54.90
CA THR A 4 -9.53 0.56 54.51
C THR A 4 -9.91 1.98 54.07
N VAL A 5 -10.20 2.16 52.77
CA VAL A 5 -11.39 2.92 52.30
C VAL A 5 -11.95 2.23 51.07
N SER A 6 -13.18 1.71 51.20
CA SER A 6 -14.08 1.33 50.11
C SER A 6 -15.25 2.31 50.10
N ILE A 7 -15.67 2.82 48.94
CA ILE A 7 -17.05 3.27 48.73
C ILE A 7 -17.50 2.82 47.34
N SER A 8 -18.72 2.28 47.30
CA SER A 8 -19.38 1.62 46.21
C SER A 8 -20.73 2.32 45.93
N LEU A 9 -21.02 2.47 44.62
CA LEU A 9 -22.32 2.41 43.94
C LEU A 9 -23.35 3.57 43.95
N ARG A 10 -23.78 3.86 42.69
CA ARG A 10 -25.11 4.22 42.15
C ARG A 10 -25.56 5.68 42.16
N ASN A 11 -25.74 6.23 40.95
CA ASN A 11 -27.02 6.76 40.42
C ASN A 11 -26.87 7.15 38.93
N ALA A 12 -27.27 6.27 38.01
CA ALA A 12 -28.40 6.46 37.09
C ALA A 12 -28.97 7.89 36.97
N ALA A 13 -28.72 8.56 35.85
CA ALA A 13 -29.57 9.61 35.32
C ALA A 13 -29.64 9.55 33.78
N ARG A 14 -30.87 9.40 33.29
CA ARG A 14 -31.28 9.27 31.89
C ARG A 14 -31.03 10.57 31.12
N VAL A 15 -30.47 10.46 29.92
CA VAL A 15 -30.47 11.54 28.91
C VAL A 15 -31.63 11.29 27.94
N PRO A 16 -32.59 12.21 27.76
CA PRO A 16 -33.67 12.02 26.79
C PRO A 16 -33.28 12.57 25.42
N LEU A 17 -33.45 11.72 24.40
CA LEU A 17 -33.62 12.08 23.00
C LEU A 17 -34.74 13.11 22.84
N ARG A 18 -34.46 14.25 22.19
CA ARG A 18 -35.50 15.11 21.60
C ARG A 18 -35.20 15.42 20.14
N ARG A 19 -36.14 14.99 19.31
CA ARG A 19 -36.37 15.34 17.90
C ARG A 19 -36.31 16.87 17.70
N LYS A 20 -35.61 17.33 16.66
CA LYS A 20 -35.80 18.66 16.09
C LYS A 20 -36.52 18.51 14.75
N THR A 21 -37.78 18.90 14.75
CA THR A 21 -38.57 19.24 13.57
C THR A 21 -38.50 20.75 13.32
N CYS A 22 -38.68 21.10 12.05
CA CYS A 22 -38.72 22.44 11.48
C CYS A 22 -39.68 23.42 12.17
N GLU A 23 -39.32 24.71 12.15
CA GLU A 23 -40.18 25.89 11.95
C GLU A 23 -39.27 27.14 12.00
N ALA A 24 -39.06 27.84 10.88
CA ALA A 24 -39.89 28.90 10.32
C ALA A 24 -39.52 30.29 10.87
N ILE A 25 -39.19 31.14 9.90
CA ILE A 25 -38.69 32.51 9.97
C ILE A 25 -39.81 33.46 10.42
N SER A 26 -39.52 34.39 11.33
CA SER A 26 -40.17 35.71 11.31
C SER A 26 -39.29 36.75 12.00
N SER A 27 -38.77 37.67 11.20
CA SER A 27 -38.09 38.89 11.59
C SER A 27 -39.13 39.99 11.78
N THR A 28 -39.17 40.60 12.97
CA THR A 28 -39.95 41.83 13.20
C THR A 28 -38.97 42.94 13.55
N VAL A 29 -38.78 43.85 12.60
CA VAL A 29 -37.95 45.05 12.72
C VAL A 29 -38.72 46.15 13.42
N THR A 30 -38.07 46.71 14.43
CA THR A 30 -38.40 47.88 15.24
C THR A 30 -38.56 49.14 14.37
N LEU A 31 -39.71 49.81 14.44
CA LEU A 31 -39.89 51.17 13.91
C LEU A 31 -39.86 52.18 15.05
N GLN A 32 -38.83 53.01 15.03
CA GLN A 32 -38.61 54.17 15.90
C GLN A 32 -39.68 55.25 15.65
N GLY A 33 -40.12 55.86 16.75
CA GLY A 33 -40.95 57.05 16.72
C GLY A 33 -40.18 58.28 16.25
N ARG A 34 -40.92 59.23 15.66
CA ARG A 34 -40.55 60.65 15.64
C ARG A 34 -41.82 61.49 15.66
N ALA A 35 -41.90 62.30 16.71
CA ALA A 35 -42.93 63.30 16.93
C ALA A 35 -42.42 64.68 16.51
N ARG A 36 -43.40 65.54 16.19
CA ARG A 36 -43.41 67.01 16.29
C ARG A 36 -42.70 67.83 15.22
N LEU A 37 -43.57 68.31 14.32
CA LEU A 37 -43.67 69.66 13.77
C LEU A 37 -43.03 70.76 14.64
N SER A 38 -42.17 71.56 14.03
CA SER A 38 -41.94 72.95 14.40
C SER A 38 -41.82 73.79 13.13
N TYR A 39 -42.73 74.73 12.93
CA TYR A 39 -42.49 75.90 12.09
C TYR A 39 -42.96 77.11 12.88
N SER A 40 -41.99 77.88 13.34
CA SER A 40 -42.15 79.21 13.93
C SER A 40 -41.74 80.23 12.89
N GLN A 41 -42.61 81.20 12.56
CA GLN A 41 -42.22 82.58 12.27
C GLN A 41 -43.47 83.47 12.06
N ILE A 42 -43.84 84.15 13.13
CA ILE A 42 -44.08 85.60 13.26
C ILE A 42 -44.35 86.37 11.95
N ARG A 43 -45.57 86.93 11.81
CA ARG A 43 -45.77 88.38 11.62
C ARG A 43 -47.21 88.79 11.90
N GLU A 44 -47.41 89.41 13.07
CA GLU A 44 -48.54 90.30 13.34
C GLU A 44 -48.40 91.58 12.49
N GLN A 45 -49.50 92.02 11.87
CA GLN A 45 -49.77 93.44 11.69
C GLN A 45 -51.26 93.70 11.88
N SER A 46 -51.54 94.45 12.93
CA SER A 46 -52.81 95.04 13.30
C SER A 46 -53.21 96.17 12.34
N ASN A 47 -54.48 96.20 11.91
CA ASN A 47 -55.26 97.44 11.82
C ASN A 47 -56.76 97.14 11.66
N LYS A 48 -57.59 97.86 12.42
CA LYS A 48 -59.06 98.01 12.33
C LYS A 48 -59.34 99.53 12.29
N PRO A 49 -60.56 100.03 11.97
CA PRO A 49 -61.77 99.40 11.40
C PRO A 49 -62.45 100.22 10.26
N GLY A 50 -63.53 99.70 9.67
CA GLY A 50 -64.51 100.46 8.87
C GLY A 50 -65.74 99.59 8.51
N PRO A 51 -66.99 100.04 8.70
CA PRO A 51 -68.17 99.17 8.69
C PRO A 51 -68.88 99.13 7.32
N GLY A 52 -69.42 97.97 6.93
CA GLY A 52 -70.44 97.91 5.87
C GLY A 52 -70.56 96.56 5.16
N GLN A 53 -71.77 96.00 5.19
CA GLN A 53 -72.34 94.98 4.28
C GLN A 53 -72.02 93.50 4.52
N PHE A 54 -72.57 92.99 5.62
CA PHE A 54 -72.86 91.57 5.84
C PHE A 54 -74.23 91.25 5.22
N HIS A 55 -74.29 90.63 4.02
CA HIS A 55 -75.36 89.67 3.63
C HIS A 55 -75.28 89.10 2.19
N GLY A 56 -74.41 89.58 1.30
CA GLY A 56 -74.34 89.13 -0.10
C GLY A 56 -73.45 87.92 -0.43
N GLN A 57 -72.51 87.51 0.45
CA GLN A 57 -71.42 86.59 0.11
C GLN A 57 -71.64 85.10 0.46
N VAL A 58 -72.72 84.75 1.18
CA VAL A 58 -72.88 83.39 1.74
C VAL A 58 -73.47 82.39 0.73
N TRP A 59 -74.25 82.86 -0.26
CA TRP A 59 -74.95 81.98 -1.21
C TRP A 59 -74.09 81.54 -2.41
N GLU A 60 -73.22 82.40 -2.94
CA GLU A 60 -72.28 82.03 -4.02
C GLU A 60 -71.15 81.09 -3.55
N SER A 61 -70.83 81.11 -2.25
CA SER A 61 -69.79 80.27 -1.62
C SER A 61 -70.20 78.79 -1.52
N THR A 62 -71.49 78.51 -1.30
CA THR A 62 -71.97 77.14 -1.02
C THR A 62 -72.12 76.32 -2.30
N ALA A 63 -72.60 76.93 -3.39
CA ALA A 63 -72.76 76.26 -4.68
C ALA A 63 -71.42 75.87 -5.34
N LYS A 64 -70.40 76.74 -5.24
CA LYS A 64 -69.04 76.44 -5.71
C LYS A 64 -68.37 75.31 -4.92
N ARG A 65 -68.66 75.18 -3.62
CA ARG A 65 -68.14 74.11 -2.77
C ARG A 65 -68.68 72.73 -3.15
N ILE A 66 -69.98 72.64 -3.42
CA ILE A 66 -70.63 71.38 -3.83
C ILE A 66 -70.15 70.92 -5.21
N GLN A 67 -69.90 71.85 -6.15
CA GLN A 67 -69.32 71.51 -7.45
C GLN A 67 -67.87 71.02 -7.36
N ALA A 68 -67.07 71.63 -6.48
CA ALA A 68 -65.69 71.19 -6.23
C ALA A 68 -65.64 69.77 -5.62
N GLU A 69 -66.51 69.47 -4.63
CA GLU A 69 -66.58 68.13 -4.01
C GLU A 69 -67.03 67.04 -5.00
N ARG A 70 -67.95 67.34 -5.92
CA ARG A 70 -68.35 66.39 -6.98
C ARG A 70 -67.22 66.10 -7.96
N ALA A 71 -66.47 67.12 -8.38
CA ALA A 71 -65.33 66.96 -9.27
C ALA A 71 -64.18 66.17 -8.59
N GLU A 72 -64.01 66.34 -7.28
CA GLU A 72 -63.01 65.61 -6.49
C GLU A 72 -63.39 64.14 -6.32
N MET A 73 -64.68 63.85 -6.07
CA MET A 73 -65.19 62.48 -6.06
C MET A 73 -65.01 61.77 -7.40
N GLU A 74 -65.30 62.42 -8.53
CA GLU A 74 -65.10 61.82 -9.86
C GLU A 74 -63.62 61.51 -10.17
N ARG A 75 -62.70 62.38 -9.74
CA ARG A 75 -61.26 62.08 -9.83
C ARG A 75 -60.87 60.87 -8.99
N TYR A 76 -61.39 60.80 -7.76
CA TYR A 76 -61.13 59.68 -6.86
C TYR A 76 -61.66 58.35 -7.43
N TRP A 77 -62.84 58.38 -8.08
CA TRP A 77 -63.41 57.21 -8.74
C TRP A 77 -62.59 56.76 -9.96
N LYS A 78 -62.06 57.70 -10.77
CA LYS A 78 -61.17 57.37 -11.90
C LYS A 78 -59.84 56.77 -11.44
N GLU A 79 -59.19 57.37 -10.44
CA GLU A 79 -57.93 56.85 -9.89
C GLU A 79 -58.10 55.43 -9.31
N ARG A 80 -59.26 55.15 -8.70
CA ARG A 80 -59.55 53.82 -8.14
C ARG A 80 -59.77 52.75 -9.22
N GLN A 81 -60.38 53.10 -10.35
CA GLN A 81 -60.50 52.17 -11.49
C GLN A 81 -59.15 51.92 -12.17
N GLU A 82 -58.30 52.95 -12.34
CA GLU A 82 -56.97 52.79 -12.91
C GLU A 82 -56.06 51.92 -12.03
N LYS A 83 -56.13 52.05 -10.70
CA LYS A 83 -55.41 51.16 -9.77
C LYS A 83 -55.88 49.70 -9.90
N ARG A 84 -57.19 49.45 -9.99
CA ARG A 84 -57.73 48.08 -10.11
C ARG A 84 -57.31 47.39 -11.41
N ASN A 85 -57.23 48.13 -12.53
CA ASN A 85 -56.75 47.59 -13.80
C ASN A 85 -55.23 47.34 -13.81
N ARG A 86 -54.43 48.15 -13.09
CA ARG A 86 -52.99 47.92 -12.95
C ARG A 86 -52.63 46.72 -12.06
N GLU A 87 -53.42 46.44 -11.03
CA GLU A 87 -53.17 45.33 -10.09
C GLU A 87 -53.63 43.96 -10.63
N GLY A 88 -54.66 43.91 -11.48
CA GLY A 88 -55.20 42.66 -12.05
C GLY A 88 -54.31 41.99 -13.10
N ASP A 89 -53.66 42.77 -13.97
CA ASP A 89 -52.82 42.24 -15.07
C ASP A 89 -51.40 41.86 -14.64
N GLY A 90 -50.88 42.48 -13.58
CA GLY A 90 -49.51 42.26 -13.10
C GLY A 90 -49.33 40.92 -12.36
N TYR A 91 -50.39 40.41 -11.73
CA TYR A 91 -50.30 39.18 -10.95
C TYR A 91 -50.17 37.96 -11.86
N PHE A 92 -50.93 37.88 -12.96
CA PHE A 92 -50.86 36.72 -13.88
C PHE A 92 -49.70 36.78 -14.87
N SER A 93 -49.28 37.97 -15.32
CA SER A 93 -48.22 38.13 -16.33
C SER A 93 -46.81 37.80 -15.82
N ASN A 94 -46.52 38.04 -14.52
CA ASN A 94 -45.19 37.83 -13.97
C ASN A 94 -45.06 36.59 -13.06
N THR A 95 -46.13 36.10 -12.44
CA THR A 95 -46.03 34.96 -11.50
C THR A 95 -46.02 33.61 -12.20
N LEU A 96 -46.80 33.42 -13.26
CA LEU A 96 -46.88 32.16 -14.02
C LEU A 96 -45.54 31.78 -14.68
N PRO A 97 -44.83 32.69 -15.37
CA PRO A 97 -43.51 32.39 -15.92
C PRO A 97 -42.48 32.08 -14.83
N GLN A 98 -42.54 32.77 -13.69
CA GLN A 98 -41.67 32.50 -12.55
C GLN A 98 -41.95 31.13 -11.94
N MET A 99 -43.22 30.76 -11.74
CA MET A 99 -43.59 29.43 -11.25
C MET A 99 -43.16 28.33 -12.23
N PHE A 100 -43.32 28.53 -13.53
CA PHE A 100 -42.80 27.61 -14.55
C PHE A 100 -41.28 27.48 -14.49
N ALA A 101 -40.56 28.59 -14.32
CA ALA A 101 -39.11 28.56 -14.16
C ALA A 101 -38.69 27.79 -12.89
N TRP A 102 -39.37 28.00 -11.76
CA TRP A 102 -39.12 27.25 -10.52
C TRP A 102 -39.40 25.75 -10.66
N VAL A 103 -40.52 25.38 -11.29
CA VAL A 103 -40.85 23.97 -11.55
C VAL A 103 -39.85 23.35 -12.51
N LEU A 104 -39.49 24.04 -13.59
CA LEU A 104 -38.50 23.56 -14.56
C LEU A 104 -37.12 23.41 -13.90
N SER A 105 -36.68 24.38 -13.10
CA SER A 105 -35.44 24.27 -12.34
C SER A 105 -35.48 23.14 -11.32
N ALA A 106 -36.61 22.92 -10.64
CA ALA A 106 -36.76 21.80 -9.71
C ALA A 106 -36.76 20.44 -10.43
N VAL A 107 -37.40 20.34 -11.60
CA VAL A 107 -37.39 19.13 -12.44
C VAL A 107 -35.99 18.89 -13.03
N CYS A 108 -35.31 19.93 -13.52
CA CYS A 108 -33.93 19.84 -13.96
C CYS A 108 -33.00 19.44 -12.82
N ALA A 109 -33.15 20.02 -11.63
CA ALA A 109 -32.35 19.67 -10.45
C ALA A 109 -32.65 18.25 -9.96
N TYR A 110 -33.90 17.82 -9.99
CA TYR A 110 -34.30 16.44 -9.70
C TYR A 110 -33.70 15.48 -10.73
N TRP A 111 -33.83 15.79 -12.02
CA TRP A 111 -33.32 14.96 -13.12
C TRP A 111 -31.79 14.89 -13.11
N LEU A 112 -31.10 16.01 -12.93
CA LEU A 112 -29.64 16.06 -12.73
C LEU A 112 -29.21 15.35 -11.44
N GLY A 113 -30.01 15.44 -10.38
CA GLY A 113 -29.82 14.72 -9.12
C GLY A 113 -29.96 13.21 -9.29
N THR A 114 -30.87 12.74 -10.14
CA THR A 114 -31.02 11.32 -10.51
C THR A 114 -29.97 10.84 -11.52
N TYR A 115 -29.29 11.77 -12.21
CA TYR A 115 -28.18 11.47 -13.12
C TYR A 115 -26.83 11.35 -12.41
N ARG A 116 -26.72 11.79 -11.15
CA ARG A 116 -25.53 11.53 -10.32
C ARG A 116 -25.51 10.06 -9.96
N TRP A 117 -24.60 9.33 -10.62
CA TRP A 117 -24.18 7.95 -10.38
C TRP A 117 -25.31 7.04 -9.92
N GLY A 118 -25.86 6.26 -10.86
CA GLY A 118 -26.68 5.10 -10.49
C GLY A 118 -25.98 4.31 -9.37
N PRO A 119 -26.74 3.75 -8.41
CA PRO A 119 -26.17 3.14 -7.22
C PRO A 119 -25.02 2.23 -7.64
N GLU A 120 -23.84 2.38 -7.01
CA GLU A 120 -22.73 1.45 -7.23
C GLU A 120 -23.31 0.04 -7.28
N LYS A 121 -23.02 -0.72 -8.35
CA LYS A 121 -23.49 -2.10 -8.47
C LYS A 121 -23.21 -2.76 -7.12
N PRO A 122 -24.21 -3.32 -6.42
CA PRO A 122 -24.04 -3.86 -5.07
C PRO A 122 -23.19 -5.13 -5.16
N SER A 123 -21.88 -4.96 -5.27
CA SER A 123 -20.90 -6.00 -5.48
C SER A 123 -19.77 -5.83 -4.48
N SER A 124 -19.44 -6.93 -3.80
CA SER A 124 -18.30 -7.00 -2.88
C SER A 124 -16.97 -7.25 -3.62
N THR A 125 -17.00 -7.35 -4.95
CA THR A 125 -15.81 -7.58 -5.79
C THR A 125 -15.85 -6.67 -7.03
N THR A 126 -14.68 -6.34 -7.57
CA THR A 126 -14.56 -5.55 -8.81
C THR A 126 -13.80 -6.35 -9.85
N LYS A 127 -14.46 -6.71 -10.96
CA LYS A 127 -13.76 -7.31 -12.11
C LYS A 127 -12.84 -6.29 -12.76
N LEU A 128 -11.81 -6.75 -13.46
CA LEU A 128 -10.91 -5.87 -14.20
C LEU A 128 -11.67 -4.96 -15.19
N GLU A 129 -12.63 -5.52 -15.93
CA GLU A 129 -13.49 -4.78 -16.88
C GLU A 129 -14.40 -3.72 -16.24
N ASP A 130 -14.68 -3.85 -14.93
CA ASP A 130 -15.49 -2.91 -14.17
C ASP A 130 -14.63 -1.88 -13.39
N VAL A 131 -13.29 -1.93 -13.50
CA VAL A 131 -12.41 -0.92 -12.89
C VAL A 131 -12.62 0.41 -13.61
N PRO A 132 -12.84 1.54 -12.90
CA PRO A 132 -12.92 2.85 -13.52
C PRO A 132 -11.68 3.19 -14.34
N GLU A 133 -11.84 3.98 -15.40
CA GLU A 133 -10.70 4.43 -16.19
C GLU A 133 -9.68 5.17 -15.32
N ILE A 134 -8.44 4.68 -15.33
CA ILE A 134 -7.35 5.21 -14.52
C ILE A 134 -6.65 6.31 -15.32
N TYR A 135 -6.73 7.53 -14.81
CA TYR A 135 -6.05 8.68 -15.38
C TYR A 135 -4.99 9.23 -14.43
N HIS A 136 -3.73 9.14 -14.84
CA HIS A 136 -2.58 9.73 -14.17
C HIS A 136 -2.03 10.89 -15.00
N ASP A 137 -1.89 12.07 -14.41
CA ASP A 137 -1.35 13.25 -15.09
C ASP A 137 0.18 13.33 -14.86
N VAL A 138 0.91 12.64 -15.73
CA VAL A 138 2.38 12.67 -15.78
C VAL A 138 2.90 13.64 -16.85
N SER A 139 2.12 14.66 -17.20
CA SER A 139 2.58 15.70 -18.10
C SER A 139 3.75 16.47 -17.48
N LYS A 140 4.71 16.89 -18.31
CA LYS A 140 5.88 17.67 -17.84
C LYS A 140 5.44 18.91 -17.06
N HIS A 141 4.41 19.61 -17.50
CA HIS A 141 3.88 20.79 -16.81
C HIS A 141 3.37 20.46 -15.39
N ASN A 142 2.57 19.40 -15.24
CA ASN A 142 2.05 19.00 -13.93
C ASN A 142 3.18 18.54 -12.98
N LEU A 143 4.13 17.75 -13.49
CA LEU A 143 5.28 17.27 -12.73
C LEU A 143 6.22 18.41 -12.32
N SER A 144 6.51 19.37 -13.20
CA SER A 144 7.28 20.57 -12.85
C SER A 144 6.57 21.45 -11.82
N ALA A 145 5.25 21.59 -11.90
CA ALA A 145 4.48 22.31 -10.90
C ALA A 145 4.45 21.59 -9.54
N ALA A 146 4.43 20.25 -9.55
CA ALA A 146 4.54 19.43 -8.35
C ALA A 146 5.93 19.55 -7.70
N TRP A 147 6.99 19.56 -8.52
CA TRP A 147 8.37 19.74 -8.06
C TRP A 147 8.52 20.98 -7.17
N SER A 148 7.97 22.14 -7.58
CA SER A 148 8.01 23.35 -6.75
C SER A 148 7.31 23.18 -5.39
N GLN A 149 6.22 22.39 -5.33
CA GLN A 149 5.54 22.10 -4.07
C GLN A 149 6.36 21.16 -3.18
N PHE A 150 7.01 20.16 -3.77
CA PHE A 150 7.89 19.26 -3.02
C PHE A 150 9.13 19.97 -2.49
N VAL A 151 9.73 20.88 -3.26
CA VAL A 151 10.87 21.69 -2.80
C VAL A 151 10.47 22.56 -1.62
N LEU A 152 9.29 23.20 -1.66
CA LEU A 152 8.78 23.97 -0.53
C LEU A 152 8.50 23.11 0.72
N LEU A 153 8.09 21.85 0.53
CA LEU A 153 7.75 20.93 1.61
C LEU A 153 8.98 20.25 2.25
N LEU A 154 9.95 19.85 1.42
CA LEU A 154 11.06 18.98 1.80
C LEU A 154 12.41 19.70 1.84
N GLY A 155 12.55 20.85 1.18
CA GLY A 155 13.86 21.41 0.81
C GLY A 155 14.34 20.89 -0.54
N GLU A 156 15.05 21.72 -1.29
CA GLU A 156 15.54 21.40 -2.64
C GLU A 156 16.48 20.20 -2.63
N GLU A 157 17.31 20.07 -1.60
CA GLU A 157 18.26 18.99 -1.42
C GLU A 157 17.60 17.61 -1.20
N ASN A 158 16.29 17.58 -0.94
CA ASN A 158 15.52 16.36 -0.66
C ASN A 158 14.54 16.02 -1.79
N VAL A 159 14.69 16.66 -2.95
CA VAL A 159 13.94 16.40 -4.19
C VAL A 159 14.92 16.22 -5.33
N SER A 160 15.17 14.96 -5.74
CA SER A 160 16.13 14.68 -6.80
C SER A 160 15.46 14.41 -8.16
N CYS A 161 16.02 15.02 -9.19
CA CYS A 161 15.77 14.72 -10.60
C CYS A 161 17.05 14.24 -11.31
N ASN A 162 18.10 13.90 -10.55
CA ASN A 162 19.39 13.46 -11.11
C ASN A 162 19.24 12.07 -11.72
N LEU A 163 19.82 11.86 -12.90
CA LEU A 163 19.66 10.61 -13.63
C LEU A 163 20.10 9.39 -12.83
N ASP A 164 21.23 9.47 -12.12
CA ASP A 164 21.75 8.37 -11.30
C ASP A 164 20.76 7.95 -10.20
N ASP A 165 20.13 8.92 -9.53
CA ASP A 165 19.10 8.65 -8.53
C ASP A 165 17.87 8.00 -9.18
N LEU A 166 17.44 8.51 -10.34
CA LEU A 166 16.29 7.94 -11.05
C LEU A 166 16.54 6.50 -11.50
N GLU A 167 17.74 6.20 -12.00
CA GLU A 167 18.16 4.86 -12.42
C GLU A 167 18.23 3.89 -11.23
N HIS A 168 18.81 4.33 -10.10
CA HIS A 168 18.87 3.53 -8.88
C HIS A 168 17.47 3.18 -8.33
N HIS A 169 16.48 4.04 -8.58
CA HIS A 169 15.09 3.86 -8.14
C HIS A 169 14.15 3.30 -9.22
N ALA A 170 14.65 2.97 -10.42
CA ALA A 170 13.84 2.42 -11.51
C ALA A 170 13.69 0.89 -11.44
N GLY A 171 14.60 0.22 -10.75
CA GLY A 171 14.60 -1.23 -10.63
C GLY A 171 15.90 -1.73 -10.00
N SER A 172 16.10 -3.03 -10.05
CA SER A 172 17.28 -3.66 -9.51
C SER A 172 17.77 -4.74 -10.47
N SER A 173 19.09 -4.93 -10.54
CA SER A 173 19.71 -6.03 -11.28
C SER A 173 19.32 -7.41 -10.71
N TRP A 174 18.80 -7.44 -9.49
CA TRP A 174 18.26 -8.62 -8.83
C TRP A 174 16.82 -8.94 -9.25
N SER A 175 16.14 -8.00 -9.91
CA SER A 175 14.74 -8.15 -10.29
C SER A 175 14.57 -9.09 -11.49
N SER A 176 13.59 -9.98 -11.40
CA SER A 176 13.16 -10.85 -12.50
C SER A 176 12.33 -10.11 -13.55
N HIS A 177 11.80 -8.92 -13.19
CA HIS A 177 11.14 -8.00 -14.12
C HIS A 177 12.19 -7.40 -15.07
N PRO A 178 12.02 -7.53 -16.40
CA PRO A 178 12.98 -7.03 -17.35
C PRO A 178 13.09 -5.50 -17.26
N ALA A 179 14.32 -5.00 -17.21
CA ALA A 179 14.57 -3.57 -17.21
C ALA A 179 13.98 -2.93 -18.49
N ASN A 180 13.12 -1.93 -18.29
CA ASN A 180 12.53 -1.15 -19.36
C ASN A 180 12.89 0.31 -19.11
N PRO A 181 13.53 1.03 -20.07
CA PRO A 181 13.94 2.43 -19.88
C PRO A 181 12.80 3.38 -19.50
N THR A 182 11.55 2.98 -19.74
CA THR A 182 10.36 3.77 -19.41
C THR A 182 9.81 3.51 -18.00
N ASP A 183 10.30 2.49 -17.30
CA ASP A 183 9.86 2.14 -15.94
C ASP A 183 10.61 2.95 -14.86
N MET A 184 10.75 4.25 -15.08
CA MET A 184 11.56 5.17 -14.26
C MET A 184 10.69 6.28 -13.66
N PRO A 185 10.90 6.66 -12.38
CA PRO A 185 10.24 7.83 -11.81
C PRO A 185 10.71 9.12 -12.49
N PHE A 186 9.92 10.19 -12.38
CA PHE A 186 10.34 11.52 -12.84
C PHE A 186 11.22 12.23 -11.80
N MET A 187 10.97 11.96 -10.51
CA MET A 187 11.75 12.51 -9.39
C MET A 187 11.71 11.56 -8.19
N VAL A 188 12.71 11.66 -7.32
CA VAL A 188 12.80 10.97 -6.03
C VAL A 188 12.60 11.98 -4.90
N LEU A 189 11.76 11.62 -3.93
CA LEU A 189 11.42 12.44 -2.77
C LEU A 189 11.94 11.77 -1.51
N TYR A 190 12.67 12.50 -0.68
CA TYR A 190 13.29 11.99 0.54
C TYR A 190 12.64 12.62 1.81
N PRO A 191 11.44 12.21 2.22
CA PRO A 191 10.81 12.70 3.44
C PRO A 191 11.53 12.22 4.71
N SER A 192 11.36 12.95 5.81
CA SER A 192 11.95 12.64 7.13
C SER A 192 10.92 12.45 8.25
N THR A 193 9.64 12.69 7.96
CA THR A 193 8.53 12.64 8.93
C THR A 193 7.27 12.07 8.31
N THR A 194 6.37 11.54 9.13
CA THR A 194 5.06 11.03 8.70
C THR A 194 4.21 12.13 8.07
N GLU A 195 4.31 13.36 8.58
CA GLU A 195 3.59 14.54 8.09
C GLU A 195 4.04 14.92 6.69
N GLN A 196 5.35 14.88 6.39
CA GLN A 196 5.85 15.11 5.04
C GLN A 196 5.32 14.06 4.05
N VAL A 197 5.28 12.78 4.45
CA VAL A 197 4.71 11.70 3.61
C VAL A 197 3.22 11.93 3.35
N SER A 198 2.47 12.38 4.37
CA SER A 198 1.06 12.77 4.26
C SER A 198 0.85 13.90 3.26
N GLU A 199 1.65 14.96 3.33
CA GLU A 199 1.56 16.09 2.39
C GLU A 199 1.97 15.69 0.97
N ILE A 200 2.99 14.83 0.80
CA ILE A 200 3.33 14.25 -0.52
C ILE A 200 2.12 13.52 -1.12
N ALA A 201 1.48 12.65 -0.34
CA ALA A 201 0.31 11.90 -0.80
C ALA A 201 -0.87 12.83 -1.19
N LYS A 202 -1.10 13.92 -0.44
CA LYS A 202 -2.11 14.94 -0.80
C LYS A 202 -1.80 15.63 -2.12
N ILE A 203 -0.54 16.07 -2.32
CA ILE A 203 -0.10 16.70 -3.57
C ILE A 203 -0.31 15.74 -4.74
N CYS A 204 0.15 14.49 -4.60
CA CYS A 204 0.03 13.46 -5.62
C CYS A 204 -1.43 13.10 -5.91
N THR A 205 -2.30 13.00 -4.90
CA THR A 205 -3.75 12.77 -5.10
C THR A 205 -4.40 13.93 -5.83
N HIS A 206 -4.15 15.17 -5.42
CA HIS A 206 -4.71 16.35 -6.05
C HIS A 206 -4.29 16.47 -7.53
N ARG A 207 -3.02 16.14 -7.80
CA ARG A 207 -2.41 16.23 -9.14
C ARG A 207 -2.50 14.93 -9.95
N LYS A 208 -3.07 13.86 -9.38
CA LYS A 208 -3.14 12.51 -9.98
C LYS A 208 -1.77 11.97 -10.42
N ILE A 209 -0.75 12.20 -9.60
CA ILE A 209 0.62 11.73 -9.84
C ILE A 209 0.80 10.37 -9.15
N PRO A 210 1.26 9.33 -9.87
CA PRO A 210 1.50 8.03 -9.27
C PRO A 210 2.72 8.06 -8.34
N ILE A 211 2.69 7.22 -7.31
CA ILE A 211 3.70 7.09 -6.27
C ILE A 211 4.22 5.65 -6.25
N THR A 212 5.53 5.51 -6.25
CA THR A 212 6.22 4.25 -5.93
C THR A 212 6.94 4.41 -4.60
N ALA A 213 6.77 3.46 -3.68
CA ALA A 213 7.49 3.46 -2.41
C ALA A 213 8.84 2.75 -2.54
N TYR A 214 9.87 3.28 -1.88
CA TYR A 214 11.21 2.71 -1.88
C TYR A 214 11.82 2.72 -0.48
N SER A 215 12.53 1.64 -0.15
CA SER A 215 13.35 1.57 1.06
C SER A 215 14.74 1.00 0.77
N GLY A 216 14.93 -0.31 0.82
CA GLY A 216 16.24 -0.94 0.64
C GLY A 216 16.60 -1.28 -0.81
N GLY A 217 15.67 -1.16 -1.76
CA GLY A 217 15.91 -1.48 -3.17
C GLY A 217 16.21 -2.96 -3.49
N THR A 218 16.04 -3.88 -2.52
CA THR A 218 16.48 -5.28 -2.65
C THR A 218 15.43 -6.25 -3.20
N SER A 219 14.21 -5.79 -3.49
CA SER A 219 13.10 -6.67 -3.89
C SER A 219 13.25 -7.27 -5.30
N LEU A 220 12.67 -8.44 -5.56
CA LEU A 220 13.00 -9.26 -6.74
C LEU A 220 11.91 -9.33 -7.84
N GLU A 221 10.68 -8.90 -7.57
CA GLU A 221 9.53 -9.12 -8.48
C GLU A 221 9.03 -7.82 -9.16
N GLY A 222 9.91 -6.82 -9.30
CA GLY A 222 9.58 -5.53 -9.93
C GLY A 222 8.72 -4.61 -9.08
N HIS A 223 8.79 -4.72 -7.75
CA HIS A 223 7.94 -3.98 -6.80
C HIS A 223 8.05 -2.46 -6.94
N PHE A 224 9.28 -1.97 -7.14
CA PHE A 224 9.56 -0.53 -7.20
C PHE A 224 9.86 -0.04 -8.62
N ALA A 225 9.59 -0.85 -9.65
CA ALA A 225 9.67 -0.39 -11.04
C ALA A 225 8.53 0.60 -11.31
N ALA A 226 8.87 1.84 -11.71
CA ALA A 226 7.90 2.92 -11.88
C ALA A 226 7.25 2.88 -13.27
N THR A 227 6.49 1.82 -13.56
CA THR A 227 5.78 1.56 -14.84
C THR A 227 4.80 2.64 -15.27
N ARG A 228 4.50 3.61 -14.40
CA ARG A 228 3.60 4.74 -14.66
C ARG A 228 4.29 6.10 -14.49
N SER A 229 5.62 6.14 -14.46
CA SER A 229 6.40 7.33 -14.10
C SER A 229 5.95 7.89 -12.73
N GLY A 230 5.90 9.22 -12.56
CA GLY A 230 5.46 9.88 -11.34
C GLY A 230 6.60 10.12 -10.36
N VAL A 231 6.38 9.86 -9.07
CA VAL A 231 7.38 10.08 -8.02
C VAL A 231 7.75 8.79 -7.32
N CYS A 232 9.03 8.67 -6.94
CA CYS A 232 9.48 7.66 -5.99
C CYS A 232 9.62 8.30 -4.60
N VAL A 233 9.05 7.70 -3.56
CA VAL A 233 9.21 8.15 -2.18
C VAL A 233 10.19 7.21 -1.48
N ASP A 234 11.40 7.72 -1.24
CA ASP A 234 12.48 6.99 -0.56
C ASP A 234 12.48 7.30 0.94
N PHE A 235 12.28 6.24 1.73
CA PHE A 235 12.22 6.28 3.18
C PHE A 235 13.59 6.28 3.89
N THR A 236 14.71 6.32 3.17
CA THR A 236 16.09 6.28 3.72
C THR A 236 16.34 7.29 4.84
N ARG A 237 15.74 8.48 4.79
CA ARG A 237 15.88 9.51 5.86
C ARG A 237 15.01 9.24 7.10
N MET A 238 14.10 8.28 7.03
CA MET A 238 13.28 7.79 8.13
C MET A 238 13.86 6.47 8.66
N ASN A 239 15.05 6.52 9.26
CA ASN A 239 15.83 5.33 9.65
C ASN A 239 16.10 5.23 11.16
N LYS A 240 15.23 5.78 12.01
CA LYS A 240 15.44 5.83 13.47
C LYS A 240 14.69 4.75 14.22
N VAL A 241 15.29 4.27 15.31
CA VAL A 241 14.56 3.68 16.44
C VAL A 241 13.90 4.81 17.22
N LEU A 242 12.58 4.83 17.27
CA LEU A 242 11.81 5.88 17.96
C LEU A 242 11.68 5.57 19.45
N GLN A 243 11.36 4.32 19.80
CA GLN A 243 11.20 3.86 21.18
C GLN A 243 11.56 2.37 21.31
N LEU A 244 12.29 2.01 22.36
CA LEU A 244 12.58 0.61 22.71
C LEU A 244 11.97 0.27 24.07
N HIS A 245 11.06 -0.69 24.10
CA HIS A 245 10.40 -1.18 25.31
C HIS A 245 10.95 -2.57 25.67
N LYS A 246 12.17 -2.59 26.21
CA LYS A 246 12.90 -3.84 26.52
C LYS A 246 12.11 -4.81 27.42
N ASP A 247 11.38 -4.28 28.41
CA ASP A 247 10.64 -5.10 29.37
C ASP A 247 9.35 -5.68 28.77
N ASP A 248 8.81 -5.03 27.74
CA ASP A 248 7.62 -5.47 27.01
C ASP A 248 7.95 -6.27 25.74
N LEU A 249 9.25 -6.34 25.38
CA LEU A 249 9.78 -7.02 24.21
C LEU A 249 9.14 -6.49 22.92
N ASP A 250 9.15 -5.16 22.74
CA ASP A 250 8.74 -4.48 21.52
C ASP A 250 9.54 -3.20 21.25
N VAL A 251 9.54 -2.76 19.99
CA VAL A 251 10.26 -1.57 19.51
C VAL A 251 9.42 -0.82 18.49
N ILE A 252 9.50 0.51 18.48
CA ILE A 252 8.90 1.38 17.46
C ILE A 252 10.02 1.92 16.59
N VAL A 253 9.97 1.67 15.29
CA VAL A 253 11.02 2.01 14.32
C VAL A 253 10.43 2.66 13.07
N GLN A 254 11.27 3.40 12.35
CA GLN A 254 10.94 3.99 11.06
C GLN A 254 11.33 3.04 9.89
N PRO A 255 10.68 3.17 8.72
CA PRO A 255 10.77 2.21 7.60
C PRO A 255 12.15 2.11 6.92
N GLY A 256 12.97 3.16 6.97
CA GLY A 256 14.32 3.17 6.39
C GLY A 256 15.40 2.56 7.28
N LEU A 257 15.04 2.03 8.46
CA LEU A 257 16.00 1.35 9.33
C LEU A 257 16.33 -0.04 8.75
N GLY A 258 17.62 -0.37 8.65
CA GLY A 258 18.08 -1.72 8.30
C GLY A 258 17.80 -2.71 9.42
N TRP A 259 17.40 -3.94 9.07
CA TRP A 259 17.13 -4.96 10.09
C TRP A 259 18.41 -5.43 10.81
N GLU A 260 19.55 -5.40 10.11
CA GLU A 260 20.88 -5.71 10.65
C GLU A 260 21.26 -4.66 11.70
N ASP A 261 21.17 -3.36 11.38
CA ASP A 261 21.41 -2.25 12.31
C ASP A 261 20.49 -2.32 13.53
N LEU A 262 19.21 -2.66 13.33
CA LEU A 262 18.28 -2.86 14.44
C LEU A 262 18.76 -3.98 15.36
N ASN A 263 19.21 -5.11 14.81
CA ASN A 263 19.69 -6.23 15.61
C ASN A 263 21.01 -5.95 16.34
N GLU A 264 21.87 -5.10 15.78
CA GLU A 264 23.06 -4.60 16.49
C GLU A 264 22.66 -3.79 17.73
N ILE A 265 21.70 -2.86 17.61
CA ILE A 265 21.19 -2.07 18.74
C ILE A 265 20.53 -2.97 19.80
N LEU A 266 19.72 -3.94 19.38
CA LEU A 266 19.00 -4.83 20.28
C LEU A 266 19.93 -5.81 21.03
N ALA A 267 21.08 -6.14 20.44
CA ALA A 267 22.04 -7.06 21.02
C ALA A 267 22.54 -6.62 22.40
N GLU A 268 22.69 -5.32 22.63
CA GLU A 268 23.10 -4.72 23.91
C GLU A 268 22.12 -5.03 25.06
N HIS A 269 20.88 -5.39 24.72
CA HIS A 269 19.82 -5.68 25.67
C HIS A 269 19.46 -7.17 25.74
N ASN A 270 20.27 -8.05 25.15
CA ASN A 270 19.98 -9.48 25.02
C ASN A 270 18.68 -9.77 24.23
N LEU A 271 18.31 -8.85 23.33
CA LEU A 271 17.14 -8.96 22.46
C LEU A 271 17.57 -9.07 20.99
N PHE A 272 16.64 -9.50 20.16
CA PHE A 272 16.76 -9.46 18.71
C PHE A 272 15.39 -9.46 18.03
N PHE A 273 15.37 -8.98 16.79
CA PHE A 273 14.28 -9.05 15.84
C PHE A 273 14.51 -10.25 14.90
N PRO A 274 13.68 -11.31 14.97
CA PRO A 274 14.01 -12.57 14.31
C PRO A 274 13.96 -12.63 12.78
N PRO A 275 13.04 -11.93 12.07
CA PRO A 275 13.04 -11.95 10.61
C PRO A 275 14.40 -11.54 10.04
N ASP A 276 14.97 -12.42 9.22
CA ASP A 276 16.35 -12.35 8.71
C ASP A 276 16.42 -12.52 7.18
N PRO A 277 15.80 -11.61 6.40
CA PRO A 277 15.90 -11.65 4.94
C PRO A 277 17.33 -11.37 4.47
N GLY A 278 17.56 -11.43 3.15
CA GLY A 278 18.84 -11.07 2.55
C GLY A 278 19.38 -9.69 3.00
N PRO A 279 20.71 -9.49 3.02
CA PRO A 279 21.33 -8.24 3.47
C PRO A 279 20.82 -7.00 2.74
N GLY A 280 20.83 -5.86 3.42
CA GLY A 280 20.38 -4.57 2.86
C GLY A 280 18.86 -4.36 2.85
N ALA A 281 18.07 -5.31 3.31
CA ALA A 281 16.64 -5.11 3.52
C ALA A 281 16.38 -4.12 4.67
N MET A 282 15.40 -3.23 4.46
CA MET A 282 14.95 -2.25 5.46
C MET A 282 13.51 -2.55 5.88
N ILE A 283 13.14 -2.15 7.11
CA ILE A 283 11.85 -2.49 7.75
C ILE A 283 10.65 -2.18 6.85
N GLY A 284 10.62 -1.05 6.14
CA GLY A 284 9.53 -0.68 5.25
C GLY A 284 9.31 -1.69 4.12
N GLY A 285 10.40 -2.11 3.47
CA GLY A 285 10.38 -3.13 2.42
C GLY A 285 9.99 -4.51 2.98
N MET A 286 10.49 -4.86 4.16
CA MET A 286 10.12 -6.09 4.86
C MET A 286 8.61 -6.13 5.15
N VAL A 287 8.04 -5.04 5.66
CA VAL A 287 6.57 -4.90 5.82
C VAL A 287 5.88 -5.00 4.46
N GLY A 288 6.39 -4.31 3.46
CA GLY A 288 5.83 -4.25 2.11
C GLY A 288 5.69 -5.63 1.47
N THR A 289 6.71 -6.47 1.53
CA THR A 289 6.70 -7.81 0.92
C THR A 289 6.22 -8.90 1.87
N GLY A 290 6.11 -8.62 3.18
CA GLY A 290 5.81 -9.65 4.16
C GLY A 290 6.94 -10.70 4.26
N CYS A 291 8.19 -10.24 4.16
CA CYS A 291 9.36 -11.09 3.94
C CYS A 291 9.53 -12.21 4.98
N SER A 292 10.24 -13.25 4.55
CA SER A 292 10.67 -14.39 5.36
C SER A 292 12.19 -14.35 5.59
N GLY A 293 12.79 -15.51 5.90
CA GLY A 293 14.22 -15.70 6.10
C GLY A 293 14.53 -17.07 6.70
N THR A 294 15.80 -17.36 7.00
CA THR A 294 16.20 -18.69 7.52
C THR A 294 15.59 -19.01 8.89
N ASN A 295 15.25 -17.98 9.67
CA ASN A 295 14.65 -18.13 10.99
C ASN A 295 13.12 -18.34 10.97
N ALA A 296 12.48 -18.25 9.80
CA ALA A 296 11.02 -18.30 9.69
C ALA A 296 10.41 -19.63 10.14
N ALA A 297 11.14 -20.75 9.98
CA ALA A 297 10.71 -22.07 10.46
C ALA A 297 10.37 -22.08 11.97
N LYS A 298 11.09 -21.29 12.78
CA LYS A 298 10.84 -21.17 14.22
C LYS A 298 10.00 -19.95 14.59
N TYR A 299 10.25 -18.82 13.95
CA TYR A 299 9.71 -17.54 14.41
C TYR A 299 8.56 -17.01 13.54
N GLY A 300 8.30 -17.59 12.38
CA GLY A 300 7.36 -17.05 11.39
C GLY A 300 7.94 -15.87 10.60
N THR A 301 7.12 -15.24 9.77
CA THR A 301 7.56 -14.19 8.83
C THR A 301 7.31 -12.79 9.39
N MET A 302 7.65 -11.76 8.61
CA MET A 302 7.35 -10.37 8.97
C MET A 302 5.89 -10.16 9.39
N ARG A 303 4.96 -10.90 8.78
CA ARG A 303 3.54 -10.90 9.11
C ARG A 303 3.32 -11.12 10.60
N GLU A 304 4.00 -12.09 11.22
CA GLU A 304 3.84 -12.42 12.63
C GLU A 304 4.48 -11.37 13.52
N TRP A 305 5.53 -10.69 13.06
CA TRP A 305 6.39 -9.84 13.89
C TRP A 305 5.97 -8.37 13.98
N VAL A 306 5.04 -7.93 13.14
CA VAL A 306 4.46 -6.58 13.22
C VAL A 306 3.28 -6.55 14.19
N LEU A 307 3.38 -5.69 15.21
CA LEU A 307 2.26 -5.36 16.10
C LEU A 307 1.37 -4.30 15.42
N SER A 308 1.89 -3.10 15.20
CA SER A 308 1.12 -1.97 14.67
C SER A 308 1.91 -1.26 13.58
N LEU A 309 1.19 -0.60 12.68
CA LEU A 309 1.76 0.29 11.67
C LEU A 309 1.13 1.69 11.81
N THR A 310 1.93 2.71 11.56
CA THR A 310 1.45 4.04 11.17
C THR A 310 1.56 4.11 9.65
N VAL A 311 0.45 4.41 8.98
CA VAL A 311 0.32 4.35 7.52
C VAL A 311 -0.29 5.63 6.99
N VAL A 312 0.27 6.16 5.91
CA VAL A 312 -0.30 7.25 5.11
C VAL A 312 -1.05 6.64 3.93
N LEU A 313 -2.35 6.92 3.83
CA LEU A 313 -3.20 6.49 2.72
C LEU A 313 -3.03 7.40 1.50
N ALA A 314 -3.62 7.02 0.37
CA ALA A 314 -3.48 7.75 -0.90
C ALA A 314 -3.87 9.23 -0.79
N ASP A 315 -4.96 9.53 -0.06
CA ASP A 315 -5.45 10.89 0.19
C ASP A 315 -4.63 11.68 1.24
N GLY A 316 -3.57 11.07 1.77
CA GLY A 316 -2.73 11.62 2.83
C GLY A 316 -3.27 11.40 4.24
N THR A 317 -4.39 10.70 4.43
CA THR A 317 -4.88 10.37 5.77
C THR A 317 -3.88 9.50 6.51
N ILE A 318 -3.48 9.91 7.72
CA ILE A 318 -2.62 9.13 8.60
C ILE A 318 -3.50 8.25 9.48
N ILE A 319 -3.26 6.95 9.44
CA ILE A 319 -3.93 5.98 10.30
C ILE A 319 -2.92 5.21 11.15
N LYS A 320 -3.39 4.74 12.31
CA LYS A 320 -2.70 3.76 13.13
C LYS A 320 -3.51 2.47 13.14
N THR A 321 -2.90 1.35 12.73
CA THR A 321 -3.64 0.11 12.51
C THR A 321 -4.11 -0.55 13.80
N ARG A 322 -3.37 -0.38 14.92
CA ARG A 322 -3.80 -0.82 16.25
C ARG A 322 -3.01 -0.14 17.39
N GLN A 323 -3.36 -0.49 18.63
CA GLN A 323 -2.56 -0.12 19.80
C GLN A 323 -1.46 -1.16 20.09
N ARG A 324 -0.50 -0.79 20.96
CA ARG A 324 0.70 -1.58 21.30
C ARG A 324 0.46 -2.99 21.87
N PRO A 325 -0.61 -3.29 22.64
CA PRO A 325 -0.78 -4.60 23.23
C PRO A 325 -0.66 -5.76 22.24
N ARG A 326 -0.03 -6.86 22.68
CA ARG A 326 0.17 -8.07 21.85
C ARG A 326 -1.14 -8.75 21.45
N LYS A 327 -2.19 -8.58 22.25
CA LYS A 327 -3.52 -9.12 22.01
C LYS A 327 -4.51 -7.97 21.83
N SER A 328 -5.29 -8.02 20.77
CA SER A 328 -6.40 -7.11 20.52
C SER A 328 -7.44 -7.82 19.66
N SER A 329 -8.71 -7.55 19.93
CA SER A 329 -9.85 -7.93 19.08
C SER A 329 -10.72 -6.72 18.77
N ALA A 330 -10.13 -5.51 18.89
CA ALA A 330 -10.82 -4.26 18.64
C ALA A 330 -10.86 -3.97 17.14
N GLY A 331 -11.94 -4.41 16.47
CA GLY A 331 -12.17 -4.16 15.05
C GLY A 331 -11.39 -5.11 14.13
N TYR A 332 -11.28 -4.73 12.85
CA TYR A 332 -10.55 -5.49 11.83
C TYR A 332 -9.04 -5.37 12.01
N ASP A 333 -8.29 -6.43 11.71
CA ASP A 333 -6.83 -6.41 11.73
C ASP A 333 -6.26 -5.74 10.47
N LEU A 334 -6.25 -4.40 10.47
CA LEU A 334 -5.67 -3.63 9.38
C LEU A 334 -4.16 -3.84 9.26
N THR A 335 -3.45 -4.20 10.35
CA THR A 335 -1.99 -4.44 10.29
C THR A 335 -1.69 -5.52 9.26
N LYS A 336 -2.39 -6.65 9.32
CA LYS A 336 -2.19 -7.78 8.39
C LYS A 336 -2.64 -7.49 6.95
N MET A 337 -3.42 -6.43 6.72
CA MET A 337 -3.78 -5.98 5.37
C MET A 337 -2.65 -5.18 4.72
N PHE A 338 -1.91 -4.38 5.50
CA PHE A 338 -0.78 -3.60 4.99
C PHE A 338 0.52 -4.41 4.89
N VAL A 339 0.73 -5.43 5.74
CA VAL A 339 1.87 -6.33 5.61
C VAL A 339 1.69 -7.25 4.39
N GLY A 340 2.61 -7.17 3.42
CA GLY A 340 2.50 -7.85 2.13
C GLY A 340 1.71 -7.06 1.09
N SER A 341 1.37 -5.79 1.34
CA SER A 341 0.62 -4.95 0.39
C SER A 341 1.50 -4.29 -0.69
N GLU A 342 2.82 -4.42 -0.60
CA GLU A 342 3.79 -3.93 -1.58
C GLU A 342 3.64 -2.43 -1.92
N GLY A 343 3.21 -1.63 -0.94
CA GLY A 343 2.95 -0.20 -1.11
C GLY A 343 1.71 0.12 -1.95
N THR A 344 0.89 -0.87 -2.30
CA THR A 344 -0.31 -0.68 -3.12
C THR A 344 -1.51 -0.16 -2.33
N LEU A 345 -1.53 -0.29 -1.00
CA LEU A 345 -2.65 0.16 -0.17
C LEU A 345 -2.33 1.40 0.67
N GLY A 346 -1.06 1.68 0.91
CA GLY A 346 -0.61 2.78 1.76
C GLY A 346 0.91 2.80 1.93
N LEU A 347 1.41 3.91 2.46
CA LEU A 347 2.82 4.16 2.73
C LEU A 347 3.09 4.00 4.22
N VAL A 348 3.89 3.01 4.61
CA VAL A 348 4.21 2.74 6.02
C VAL A 348 5.28 3.71 6.50
N THR A 349 5.00 4.48 7.56
CA THR A 349 5.93 5.49 8.10
C THR A 349 6.48 5.14 9.48
N GLU A 350 5.84 4.22 10.21
CA GLU A 350 6.34 3.65 11.47
C GLU A 350 5.86 2.21 11.63
N ALA A 351 6.68 1.36 12.24
CA ALA A 351 6.35 0.00 12.60
C ALA A 351 6.63 -0.25 14.08
N THR A 352 5.62 -0.75 14.81
CA THR A 352 5.79 -1.35 16.13
C THR A 352 6.04 -2.85 15.95
N LEU A 353 7.23 -3.32 16.27
CA LEU A 353 7.68 -4.69 16.06
C LEU A 353 7.83 -5.42 17.40
N LYS A 354 7.51 -6.73 17.40
CA LYS A 354 7.87 -7.59 18.53
C LYS A 354 9.38 -7.84 18.56
N LEU A 355 9.87 -8.16 19.75
CA LEU A 355 11.24 -8.62 19.97
C LEU A 355 11.24 -10.02 20.61
N ALA A 356 12.31 -10.76 20.34
CA ALA A 356 12.64 -12.02 20.99
C ALA A 356 13.86 -11.84 21.89
N VAL A 357 13.97 -12.69 22.91
CA VAL A 357 15.17 -12.80 23.74
C VAL A 357 16.17 -13.70 23.03
N LYS A 358 17.45 -13.32 23.00
CA LYS A 358 18.48 -14.17 22.40
C LYS A 358 18.52 -15.54 23.09
N PRO A 359 18.62 -16.64 22.33
CA PRO A 359 18.74 -17.97 22.90
C PRO A 359 20.01 -18.11 23.75
N GLN A 360 19.99 -18.98 24.76
CA GLN A 360 21.15 -19.23 25.62
C GLN A 360 22.26 -20.00 24.91
N ASP A 361 21.88 -20.79 23.90
CA ASP A 361 22.76 -21.65 23.13
C ASP A 361 22.24 -21.80 21.70
N GLU A 362 23.18 -21.81 20.76
CA GLU A 362 22.91 -22.00 19.33
C GLU A 362 23.94 -22.98 18.75
N SER A 363 23.49 -23.90 17.90
CA SER A 363 24.38 -24.84 17.21
C SER A 363 23.88 -25.07 15.79
N VAL A 364 24.77 -25.55 14.93
CA VAL A 364 24.50 -25.88 13.53
C VAL A 364 24.87 -27.33 13.29
N ALA A 365 24.07 -28.05 12.50
CA ALA A 365 24.43 -29.37 11.98
C ALA A 365 24.30 -29.44 10.47
N VAL A 366 25.14 -30.24 9.83
CA VAL A 366 25.19 -30.46 8.39
C VAL A 366 25.14 -31.95 8.10
N CYS A 367 24.28 -32.33 7.16
CA CYS A 367 23.97 -33.73 6.90
C CYS A 367 23.83 -33.99 5.40
N ALA A 368 24.72 -34.81 4.83
CA ALA A 368 24.69 -35.18 3.41
C ALA A 368 23.87 -36.45 3.16
N PHE A 369 23.19 -36.48 2.01
CA PHE A 369 22.28 -37.55 1.60
C PHE A 369 22.63 -38.07 0.19
N PRO A 370 22.28 -39.33 -0.13
CA PRO A 370 22.54 -39.89 -1.46
C PRO A 370 21.63 -39.29 -2.55
N SER A 371 20.47 -38.74 -2.19
CA SER A 371 19.55 -38.11 -3.14
C SER A 371 18.82 -36.91 -2.51
N ILE A 372 18.34 -36.00 -3.37
CA ILE A 372 17.59 -34.81 -2.93
C ILE A 372 16.25 -35.20 -2.29
N ARG A 373 15.67 -36.32 -2.74
CA ARG A 373 14.44 -36.89 -2.19
C ARG A 373 14.64 -37.41 -0.78
N ASP A 374 15.75 -38.08 -0.49
CA ASP A 374 16.07 -38.55 0.87
C ASP A 374 16.30 -37.37 1.83
N ALA A 375 16.99 -36.30 1.37
CA ALA A 375 17.16 -35.06 2.13
C ALA A 375 15.81 -34.37 2.42
N ALA A 376 14.98 -34.13 1.40
CA ALA A 376 13.67 -33.51 1.57
C ALA A 376 12.73 -34.35 2.48
N ALA A 377 12.82 -35.69 2.42
CA ALA A 377 12.09 -36.58 3.30
C ALA A 377 12.56 -36.50 4.77
N ALA A 378 13.87 -36.36 5.01
CA ALA A 378 14.41 -36.12 6.35
C ALA A 378 13.90 -34.80 6.95
N ALA A 379 13.95 -33.70 6.18
CA ALA A 379 13.39 -32.42 6.59
C ALA A 379 11.90 -32.54 6.94
N SER A 380 11.12 -33.19 6.05
CA SER A 380 9.68 -33.41 6.27
C SER A 380 9.39 -34.19 7.56
N LYS A 381 10.20 -35.21 7.89
CA LYS A 381 10.05 -35.97 9.15
C LYS A 381 10.44 -35.16 10.38
N VAL A 382 11.52 -34.37 10.32
CA VAL A 382 11.94 -33.50 11.43
C VAL A 382 10.82 -32.53 11.79
N ILE A 383 10.24 -31.86 10.79
CA ILE A 383 9.14 -30.93 11.00
C ILE A 383 7.86 -31.65 11.41
N GLY A 384 7.52 -32.78 10.76
CA GLY A 384 6.33 -33.56 11.08
C GLY A 384 6.32 -34.18 12.48
N GLN A 385 7.49 -34.41 13.08
CA GLN A 385 7.62 -34.82 14.49
C GLN A 385 7.61 -33.66 15.48
N GLY A 386 7.50 -32.42 15.00
CA GLY A 386 7.43 -31.22 15.83
C GLY A 386 8.73 -30.90 16.56
N ILE A 387 9.89 -31.32 16.01
CA ILE A 387 11.18 -30.97 16.61
C ILE A 387 11.43 -29.47 16.42
N PRO A 388 11.63 -28.69 17.50
CA PRO A 388 11.71 -27.23 17.42
C PRO A 388 13.10 -26.75 16.99
N VAL A 389 13.43 -27.01 15.73
CA VAL A 389 14.64 -26.48 15.05
C VAL A 389 14.47 -25.00 14.73
N ALA A 390 15.57 -24.24 14.74
CA ALA A 390 15.57 -22.83 14.41
C ALA A 390 15.50 -22.57 12.89
N ALA A 391 16.16 -23.44 12.11
CA ALA A 391 16.14 -23.42 10.65
C ALA A 391 16.36 -24.83 10.10
N VAL A 392 15.82 -25.11 8.92
CA VAL A 392 16.16 -26.28 8.11
C VAL A 392 16.31 -25.82 6.68
N GLU A 393 17.52 -25.92 6.15
CA GLU A 393 17.86 -25.50 4.81
C GLU A 393 18.33 -26.69 3.99
N ILE A 394 17.99 -26.72 2.71
CA ILE A 394 18.47 -27.73 1.75
C ILE A 394 19.34 -27.07 0.70
N LEU A 395 20.47 -27.69 0.36
CA LEU A 395 21.27 -27.38 -0.82
C LEU A 395 21.41 -28.67 -1.64
N ASP A 396 21.21 -28.60 -2.95
CA ASP A 396 21.43 -29.75 -3.82
C ASP A 396 22.90 -29.92 -4.21
N GLU A 397 23.25 -31.03 -4.87
CA GLU A 397 24.63 -31.30 -5.28
C GLU A 397 25.19 -30.24 -6.24
N VAL A 398 24.34 -29.63 -7.08
CA VAL A 398 24.74 -28.56 -7.99
C VAL A 398 25.13 -27.33 -7.17
N GLN A 399 24.32 -26.96 -6.17
CA GLN A 399 24.65 -25.87 -5.25
C GLN A 399 25.96 -26.12 -4.49
N MET A 400 26.17 -27.34 -4.00
CA MET A 400 27.42 -27.71 -3.31
C MET A 400 28.63 -27.65 -4.26
N MET A 401 28.46 -28.04 -5.53
CA MET A 401 29.47 -27.91 -6.59
C MET A 401 29.80 -26.42 -6.87
N CYS A 402 28.79 -25.54 -6.95
CA CYS A 402 29.02 -24.10 -7.11
C CYS A 402 29.83 -23.51 -5.94
N ILE A 403 29.55 -23.95 -4.71
CA ILE A 403 30.29 -23.53 -3.51
C ILE A 403 31.77 -23.94 -3.61
N ASN A 404 32.04 -25.20 -3.99
CA ASN A 404 33.41 -25.69 -4.17
C ASN A 404 34.16 -24.93 -5.27
N GLN A 405 33.53 -24.74 -6.44
CA GLN A 405 34.16 -24.09 -7.58
C GLN A 405 34.44 -22.60 -7.35
N SER A 406 33.51 -21.90 -6.69
CA SER A 406 33.68 -20.48 -6.32
C SER A 406 34.72 -20.25 -5.21
N LYS A 407 35.15 -21.31 -4.50
CA LYS A 407 36.03 -21.23 -3.32
C LYS A 407 35.49 -20.25 -2.27
N SER A 408 34.17 -20.17 -2.14
CA SER A 408 33.49 -19.23 -1.23
C SER A 408 33.51 -19.67 0.24
N THR A 409 33.95 -20.89 0.52
CA THR A 409 34.09 -21.44 1.88
C THR A 409 35.52 -21.92 2.15
N ALA A 410 35.93 -21.91 3.42
CA ALA A 410 37.27 -22.33 3.84
C ALA A 410 37.55 -23.83 3.61
N ARG A 411 36.49 -24.65 3.61
CA ARG A 411 36.56 -26.10 3.37
C ARG A 411 35.88 -26.49 2.06
N SER A 412 36.29 -27.63 1.52
CA SER A 412 35.59 -28.31 0.43
C SER A 412 34.49 -29.22 0.98
N TRP A 413 33.38 -29.27 0.25
CA TRP A 413 32.19 -30.04 0.62
C TRP A 413 32.00 -31.23 -0.31
N LYS A 414 31.28 -32.25 0.19
CA LYS A 414 30.79 -33.33 -0.68
C LYS A 414 29.72 -32.74 -1.59
N GLU A 415 29.86 -32.96 -2.90
CA GLU A 415 28.89 -32.54 -3.91
C GLU A 415 27.69 -33.51 -3.91
N LYS A 416 26.91 -33.43 -2.84
CA LYS A 416 25.71 -34.23 -2.59
C LYS A 416 24.62 -33.36 -2.00
N PRO A 417 23.34 -33.73 -2.18
CA PRO A 417 22.24 -33.09 -1.46
C PRO A 417 22.51 -33.04 0.04
N THR A 418 22.40 -31.86 0.62
CA THR A 418 22.85 -31.59 1.98
C THR A 418 21.80 -30.75 2.72
N LEU A 419 21.44 -31.18 3.94
CA LEU A 419 20.64 -30.39 4.86
C LEU A 419 21.54 -29.64 5.84
N PHE A 420 21.16 -28.40 6.14
CA PHE A 420 21.75 -27.56 7.17
C PHE A 420 20.67 -27.25 8.20
N PHE A 421 20.96 -27.52 9.47
CA PHE A 421 20.08 -27.27 10.59
C PHE A 421 20.66 -26.17 11.47
N LYS A 422 19.82 -25.26 11.94
CA LYS A 422 20.12 -24.43 13.13
C LYS A 422 19.30 -24.92 14.30
N PHE A 423 19.92 -24.93 15.47
CA PHE A 423 19.30 -25.21 16.75
C PHE A 423 19.46 -23.99 17.64
N ALA A 424 18.43 -23.65 18.41
CA ALA A 424 18.47 -22.52 19.32
C ALA A 424 17.59 -22.77 20.54
N GLY A 425 18.13 -22.58 21.73
CA GLY A 425 17.38 -22.82 22.97
C GLY A 425 18.26 -22.78 24.21
N THR A 426 17.96 -23.67 25.17
CA THR A 426 18.86 -23.98 26.27
C THR A 426 19.88 -25.03 25.83
N LYS A 427 21.03 -25.11 26.52
CA LYS A 427 22.07 -26.10 26.20
C LYS A 427 21.55 -27.54 26.14
N ASN A 428 20.69 -27.93 27.08
CA ASN A 428 20.09 -29.26 27.09
C ASN A 428 19.09 -29.46 25.95
N GLY A 429 18.29 -28.43 25.64
CA GLY A 429 17.33 -28.49 24.54
C GLY A 429 18.02 -28.61 23.18
N VAL A 430 19.10 -27.87 22.95
CA VAL A 430 19.91 -27.98 21.72
C VAL A 430 20.49 -29.39 21.58
N LYS A 431 21.08 -29.94 22.64
CA LYS A 431 21.62 -31.31 22.65
C LYS A 431 20.56 -32.38 22.35
N GLU A 432 19.37 -32.23 22.92
CA GLU A 432 18.24 -33.13 22.69
C GLU A 432 17.77 -33.04 21.22
N GLN A 433 17.59 -31.83 20.70
CA GLN A 433 17.20 -31.59 19.30
C GLN A 433 18.20 -32.22 18.32
N ILE A 434 19.50 -32.00 18.52
CA ILE A 434 20.56 -32.59 17.67
C ILE A 434 20.45 -34.12 17.67
N SER A 435 20.26 -34.73 18.85
CA SER A 435 20.17 -36.19 18.98
C SER A 435 18.95 -36.76 18.24
N MET A 436 17.79 -36.10 18.34
CA MET A 436 16.58 -36.50 17.62
C MET A 436 16.73 -36.33 16.10
N VAL A 437 17.26 -35.20 15.64
CA VAL A 437 17.50 -34.94 14.21
C VAL A 437 18.50 -35.93 13.63
N GLN A 438 19.58 -36.25 14.36
CA GLN A 438 20.56 -37.24 13.94
C GLN A 438 19.94 -38.64 13.75
N ALA A 439 19.04 -39.05 14.66
CA ALA A 439 18.33 -40.32 14.54
C ALA A 439 17.42 -40.35 13.30
N ILE A 440 16.70 -39.26 13.02
CA ILE A 440 15.85 -39.13 11.83
C ILE A 440 16.69 -39.14 10.55
N ALA A 441 17.76 -38.35 10.51
CA ALA A 441 18.68 -38.28 9.38
C ALA A 441 19.22 -39.68 9.03
N LYS A 442 19.65 -40.44 10.04
CA LYS A 442 20.10 -41.83 9.88
C LYS A 442 19.00 -42.74 9.33
N SER A 443 17.76 -42.60 9.80
CA SER A 443 16.60 -43.34 9.28
C SER A 443 16.27 -43.00 7.81
N CYS A 444 16.71 -41.83 7.34
CA CYS A 444 16.59 -41.35 5.97
C CYS A 444 17.90 -41.48 5.18
N LYS A 445 18.77 -42.42 5.56
CA LYS A 445 19.99 -42.78 4.83
C LYS A 445 21.03 -41.66 4.74
N SER A 446 21.10 -40.76 5.73
CA SER A 446 22.20 -39.79 5.80
C SER A 446 23.56 -40.48 5.75
N GLU A 447 24.49 -39.95 4.97
CA GLU A 447 25.86 -40.46 4.86
C GLU A 447 26.81 -39.83 5.87
N SER A 448 26.50 -38.63 6.34
CA SER A 448 27.26 -37.92 7.37
C SER A 448 26.32 -37.09 8.24
N PHE A 449 26.79 -36.78 9.45
CA PHE A 449 26.13 -35.84 10.36
C PHE A 449 27.21 -35.14 11.18
N GLU A 450 27.52 -33.91 10.81
CA GLU A 450 28.50 -33.05 11.48
C GLU A 450 27.72 -31.99 12.26
N PHE A 451 28.11 -31.67 13.50
CA PHE A 451 27.51 -30.59 14.27
C PHE A 451 28.59 -29.76 14.95
N ALA A 452 28.32 -28.46 15.08
CA ALA A 452 29.26 -27.52 15.67
C ALA A 452 29.32 -27.67 17.20
N THR A 453 30.55 -27.70 17.72
CA THR A 453 30.88 -27.71 19.14
C THR A 453 31.48 -26.39 19.62
N SER A 454 31.84 -25.49 18.69
CA SER A 454 32.30 -24.12 18.97
C SER A 454 31.59 -23.09 18.07
N ASP A 455 31.75 -21.81 18.41
CA ASP A 455 31.24 -20.71 17.59
C ASP A 455 31.91 -20.64 16.23
N GLU A 456 33.21 -20.93 16.14
CA GLU A 456 33.95 -20.96 14.87
C GLU A 456 33.41 -22.05 13.94
N GLU A 457 33.23 -23.28 14.46
CA GLU A 457 32.63 -24.38 13.70
C GLU A 457 31.20 -24.05 13.26
N ARG A 458 30.43 -23.33 14.10
CA ARG A 458 29.07 -22.88 13.75
C ARG A 458 29.08 -21.96 12.54
N HIS A 459 29.99 -20.97 12.52
CA HIS A 459 30.14 -20.07 11.38
C HIS A 459 30.64 -20.80 10.13
N GLU A 460 31.62 -21.69 10.28
CA GLU A 460 32.16 -22.48 9.18
C GLU A 460 31.10 -23.38 8.55
N LEU A 461 30.36 -24.16 9.36
CA LEU A 461 29.33 -25.06 8.87
C LEU A 461 28.18 -24.32 8.19
N TRP A 462 27.79 -23.15 8.71
CA TRP A 462 26.72 -22.35 8.10
C TRP A 462 27.18 -21.55 6.85
N SER A 463 28.49 -21.38 6.65
CA SER A 463 29.04 -20.54 5.58
C SER A 463 28.62 -21.00 4.18
N ALA A 464 28.50 -22.31 3.95
CA ALA A 464 28.02 -22.87 2.68
C ALA A 464 26.62 -22.36 2.33
N ARG A 465 25.69 -22.42 3.30
CA ARG A 465 24.33 -21.90 3.12
C ARG A 465 24.31 -20.39 2.92
N LYS A 466 25.13 -19.64 3.66
CA LYS A 466 25.22 -18.17 3.55
C LYS A 466 25.73 -17.72 2.19
N ASN A 467 26.64 -18.49 1.58
CA ASN A 467 27.27 -18.18 0.30
C ASN A 467 26.55 -18.76 -0.93
N ALA A 468 25.38 -19.40 -0.77
CA ALA A 468 24.71 -20.12 -1.86
C ALA A 468 24.51 -19.26 -3.12
N LEU A 469 23.87 -18.09 -3.01
CA LEU A 469 23.67 -17.18 -4.14
C LEU A 469 24.98 -16.69 -4.76
N TRP A 470 25.90 -16.21 -3.93
CA TRP A 470 27.19 -15.67 -4.37
C TRP A 470 28.05 -16.71 -5.09
N SER A 471 27.97 -17.97 -4.66
CA SER A 471 28.70 -19.07 -5.28
C SER A 471 28.24 -19.36 -6.71
N VAL A 472 26.94 -19.20 -7.00
CA VAL A 472 26.39 -19.35 -8.35
C VAL A 472 26.79 -18.15 -9.21
N MET A 473 26.69 -16.94 -8.65
CA MET A 473 27.10 -15.73 -9.36
C MET A 473 28.58 -15.73 -9.75
N ALA A 474 29.45 -16.32 -8.92
CA ALA A 474 30.87 -16.45 -9.22
C ALA A 474 31.16 -17.35 -10.44
N LEU A 475 30.19 -18.13 -10.91
CA LEU A 475 30.31 -18.95 -12.11
C LEU A 475 29.89 -18.25 -13.40
N LYS A 476 29.46 -16.98 -13.34
CA LYS A 476 29.22 -16.18 -14.54
C LYS A 476 30.47 -16.16 -15.42
N GLN A 477 30.30 -16.46 -16.69
CA GLN A 477 31.37 -16.47 -17.68
C GLN A 477 31.37 -15.20 -18.53
N ASN A 478 30.17 -14.62 -18.75
CA ASN A 478 29.99 -13.41 -19.55
C ASN A 478 29.33 -12.28 -18.72
N PRO A 479 29.59 -11.01 -19.06
CA PRO A 479 28.91 -9.87 -18.43
C PRO A 479 27.38 -9.90 -18.56
N ASP A 480 26.89 -10.47 -19.68
CA ASP A 480 25.45 -10.54 -20.00
C ASP A 480 24.74 -11.75 -19.37
N ASP A 481 25.48 -12.61 -18.66
CA ASP A 481 24.90 -13.75 -17.94
C ASP A 481 23.95 -13.27 -16.85
N GLN A 482 22.76 -13.84 -16.85
CA GLN A 482 21.69 -13.52 -15.90
C GLN A 482 21.56 -14.57 -14.82
N VAL A 483 21.15 -14.12 -13.64
CA VAL A 483 20.78 -14.99 -12.53
C VAL A 483 19.32 -14.74 -12.21
N TRP A 484 18.52 -15.80 -12.23
CA TRP A 484 17.12 -15.75 -11.82
C TRP A 484 16.93 -16.62 -10.59
N THR A 485 16.68 -15.97 -9.45
CA THR A 485 16.31 -16.63 -8.20
C THR A 485 14.80 -16.83 -8.16
N THR A 486 14.36 -18.08 -8.30
CA THR A 486 12.93 -18.43 -8.23
C THR A 486 12.46 -18.56 -6.79
N ASP A 487 11.14 -18.59 -6.58
CA ASP A 487 10.55 -18.71 -5.25
C ASP A 487 9.13 -19.26 -5.34
N VAL A 488 8.90 -20.42 -4.71
CA VAL A 488 7.59 -21.05 -4.50
C VAL A 488 7.57 -21.75 -3.15
N ALA A 489 6.39 -21.98 -2.58
CA ALA A 489 6.25 -22.85 -1.41
C ALA A 489 5.10 -23.84 -1.62
N VAL A 490 5.21 -25.02 -1.01
CA VAL A 490 4.21 -26.08 -1.05
C VAL A 490 3.98 -26.63 0.36
N PRO A 491 2.84 -27.31 0.62
CA PRO A 491 2.71 -28.11 1.83
C PRO A 491 3.91 -29.04 1.99
N ILE A 492 4.49 -29.12 3.19
CA ILE A 492 5.77 -29.83 3.45
C ILE A 492 5.74 -31.27 2.92
N SER A 493 4.59 -31.95 2.97
CA SER A 493 4.41 -33.30 2.42
C SER A 493 4.66 -33.43 0.91
N LYS A 494 4.59 -32.33 0.15
CA LYS A 494 4.79 -32.27 -1.31
C LYS A 494 6.18 -31.80 -1.71
N LEU A 495 6.98 -31.33 -0.75
CA LEU A 495 8.29 -30.75 -1.00
C LEU A 495 9.26 -31.72 -1.73
N PRO A 496 9.36 -33.02 -1.37
CA PRO A 496 10.23 -33.94 -2.11
C PRO A 496 9.84 -34.07 -3.59
N ASP A 497 8.54 -34.11 -3.89
CA ASP A 497 8.03 -34.35 -5.24
C ASP A 497 8.25 -33.13 -6.15
N ILE A 498 7.99 -31.91 -5.66
CA ILE A 498 8.20 -30.70 -6.46
C ILE A 498 9.68 -30.42 -6.75
N ILE A 499 10.56 -30.67 -5.77
CA ILE A 499 12.01 -30.49 -5.92
C ILE A 499 12.54 -31.44 -6.99
N GLU A 500 12.22 -32.73 -6.89
CA GLU A 500 12.67 -33.76 -7.84
C GLU A 500 12.14 -33.49 -9.26
N ALA A 501 10.86 -33.13 -9.38
CA ALA A 501 10.28 -32.78 -10.67
C ALA A 501 10.95 -31.54 -11.28
N THR A 502 11.20 -30.50 -10.48
CA THR A 502 11.82 -29.24 -10.94
C THR A 502 13.24 -29.47 -11.38
N LYS A 503 14.00 -30.29 -10.64
CA LYS A 503 15.34 -30.70 -11.01
C LYS A 503 15.39 -31.42 -12.35
N THR A 504 14.52 -32.42 -12.51
CA THR A 504 14.40 -33.17 -13.76
C THR A 504 14.09 -32.25 -14.94
N ASP A 505 13.27 -31.23 -14.74
CA ASP A 505 12.91 -30.25 -15.77
C ASP A 505 14.12 -29.36 -16.14
N MET A 506 14.88 -28.86 -15.16
CA MET A 506 16.12 -28.10 -15.43
C MET A 506 17.14 -28.93 -16.21
N THR A 507 17.38 -30.18 -15.79
CA THR A 507 18.32 -31.09 -16.48
C THR A 507 17.89 -31.37 -17.92
N LYS A 508 16.59 -31.59 -18.17
CA LYS A 508 16.06 -31.80 -19.53
C LYS A 508 16.24 -30.60 -20.46
N ASN A 509 16.30 -29.39 -19.90
CA ASN A 509 16.49 -28.15 -20.65
C ASN A 509 17.96 -27.69 -20.69
N SER A 510 18.89 -28.49 -20.15
CA SER A 510 20.33 -28.18 -20.06
C SER A 510 20.64 -26.85 -19.40
N LEU A 511 19.85 -26.45 -18.40
CA LEU A 511 20.08 -25.22 -17.64
C LEU A 511 20.91 -25.52 -16.39
N LEU A 512 21.89 -24.65 -16.12
CA LEU A 512 22.59 -24.64 -14.85
C LEU A 512 21.69 -24.01 -13.80
N GLY A 513 21.06 -24.86 -12.99
CA GLY A 513 20.19 -24.45 -11.90
C GLY A 513 20.60 -25.15 -10.61
N SER A 514 21.03 -24.37 -9.64
CA SER A 514 21.25 -24.86 -8.28
C SER A 514 19.98 -24.73 -7.46
N MET A 515 19.84 -25.54 -6.41
CA MET A 515 18.70 -25.43 -5.50
C MET A 515 19.14 -25.09 -4.09
N VAL A 516 18.43 -24.14 -3.50
CA VAL A 516 18.52 -23.77 -2.10
C VAL A 516 17.10 -23.61 -1.56
N GLY A 517 16.81 -23.99 -0.33
CA GLY A 517 15.46 -23.80 0.19
C GLY A 517 15.34 -23.80 1.69
N HIS A 518 14.44 -22.95 2.17
CA HIS A 518 13.91 -22.90 3.53
C HIS A 518 12.92 -24.05 3.75
N VAL A 519 13.41 -25.29 3.72
CA VAL A 519 12.54 -26.47 3.73
C VAL A 519 11.79 -26.71 5.04
N GLY A 520 12.14 -25.96 6.09
CA GLY A 520 11.42 -25.95 7.37
C GLY A 520 9.98 -25.46 7.27
N ASP A 521 9.67 -24.60 6.31
CA ASP A 521 8.30 -24.08 6.07
C ASP A 521 7.76 -24.42 4.66
N GLY A 522 8.48 -25.26 3.90
CA GLY A 522 8.05 -25.76 2.60
C GLY A 522 8.42 -24.85 1.41
N ASN A 523 9.25 -23.83 1.64
CA ASN A 523 9.74 -22.92 0.61
C ASN A 523 11.07 -23.40 -0.01
N PHE A 524 11.21 -23.26 -1.33
CA PHE A 524 12.49 -23.49 -2.02
C PHE A 524 12.66 -22.61 -3.25
N HIS A 525 13.92 -22.45 -3.63
CA HIS A 525 14.41 -21.62 -4.71
C HIS A 525 15.25 -22.45 -5.68
N CYS A 526 15.17 -22.10 -6.95
CA CYS A 526 16.15 -22.46 -7.95
C CYS A 526 16.91 -21.19 -8.34
N ILE A 527 18.23 -21.23 -8.30
CA ILE A 527 19.08 -20.14 -8.77
C ILE A 527 19.59 -20.55 -10.16
N LEU A 528 18.91 -20.04 -11.19
CA LEU A 528 19.23 -20.32 -12.59
C LEU A 528 20.28 -19.34 -13.09
N LEU A 529 21.39 -19.85 -13.60
CA LEU A 529 22.41 -19.08 -14.31
C LEU A 529 22.31 -19.40 -15.82
N PHE A 530 22.08 -18.38 -16.64
CA PHE A 530 21.90 -18.56 -18.08
C PHE A 530 22.34 -17.32 -18.89
N GLY A 531 22.78 -17.57 -20.13
CA GLY A 531 23.01 -16.53 -21.14
C GLY A 531 21.70 -16.06 -21.78
N GLN A 532 21.73 -14.92 -22.47
CA GLN A 532 20.55 -14.28 -23.07
C GLN A 532 19.80 -15.20 -24.05
N GLU A 533 20.51 -16.08 -24.75
CA GLU A 533 19.97 -17.07 -25.69
C GLU A 533 19.09 -18.14 -25.02
N ASP A 534 19.35 -18.46 -23.75
CA ASP A 534 18.65 -19.47 -22.97
C ASP A 534 17.53 -18.88 -22.10
N ARG A 535 17.33 -17.56 -22.13
CA ARG A 535 16.27 -16.85 -21.39
C ARG A 535 14.90 -17.50 -21.54
N ARG A 536 14.50 -17.86 -22.77
CA ARG A 536 13.18 -18.50 -23.02
C ARG A 536 13.07 -19.89 -22.39
N LYS A 537 14.15 -20.66 -22.34
CA LYS A 537 14.18 -21.96 -21.67
C LYS A 537 14.04 -21.78 -20.16
N ALA A 538 14.79 -20.82 -19.60
CA ALA A 538 14.71 -20.45 -18.19
C ALA A 538 13.27 -20.04 -17.82
N GLU A 539 12.68 -19.10 -18.55
CA GLU A 539 11.28 -18.68 -18.36
C GLU A 539 10.29 -19.86 -18.41
N GLY A 540 10.46 -20.78 -19.36
CA GLY A 540 9.63 -21.97 -19.48
C GLY A 540 9.72 -22.89 -18.26
N VAL A 541 10.93 -23.10 -17.72
CA VAL A 541 11.14 -23.90 -16.50
C VAL A 541 10.54 -23.20 -15.28
N VAL A 542 10.75 -21.89 -15.12
CA VAL A 542 10.18 -21.10 -14.01
C VAL A 542 8.65 -21.16 -14.05
N HIS A 543 8.04 -21.00 -15.22
CA HIS A 543 6.58 -21.10 -15.37
C HIS A 543 6.07 -22.48 -14.93
N ARG A 544 6.67 -23.57 -15.44
CA ARG A 544 6.28 -24.93 -15.03
C ARG A 544 6.54 -25.22 -13.55
N MET A 545 7.57 -24.64 -12.94
CA MET A 545 7.82 -24.72 -11.50
C MET A 545 6.67 -24.08 -10.70
N VAL A 546 6.28 -22.85 -11.04
CA VAL A 546 5.15 -22.15 -10.40
C VAL A 546 3.83 -22.91 -10.61
N GLU A 547 3.57 -23.37 -11.84
CA GLU A 547 2.35 -24.12 -12.13
C GLU A 547 2.26 -25.44 -11.35
N ARG A 548 3.39 -26.14 -11.16
CA ARG A 548 3.46 -27.33 -10.32
C ARG A 548 3.21 -27.02 -8.86
N ALA A 549 3.77 -25.92 -8.32
CA ALA A 549 3.53 -25.51 -6.95
C ALA A 549 2.03 -25.29 -6.70
N ILE A 550 1.36 -24.51 -7.56
CA ILE A 550 -0.09 -24.26 -7.47
C ILE A 550 -0.89 -25.57 -7.57
N ALA A 551 -0.53 -26.46 -8.50
CA ALA A 551 -1.20 -27.76 -8.65
C ALA A 551 -1.01 -28.69 -7.44
N MET A 552 -0.01 -28.42 -6.59
CA MET A 552 0.28 -29.15 -5.36
C MET A 552 -0.25 -28.44 -4.09
N GLU A 553 -1.27 -27.58 -4.24
CA GLU A 553 -1.85 -26.78 -3.15
C GLU A 553 -0.83 -25.78 -2.52
N GLY A 554 0.22 -25.44 -3.27
CA GLY A 554 1.21 -24.44 -2.91
C GLY A 554 0.88 -23.04 -3.43
N THR A 555 1.88 -22.16 -3.35
CA THR A 555 1.82 -20.74 -3.71
C THR A 555 2.85 -20.39 -4.80
N THR A 556 2.52 -19.42 -5.64
CA THR A 556 3.41 -18.83 -6.65
C THR A 556 4.61 -18.10 -6.04
N THR A 557 4.56 -17.74 -4.76
CA THR A 557 5.63 -17.04 -4.03
C THR A 557 5.58 -17.43 -2.56
N GLY A 558 6.72 -17.87 -2.02
CA GLY A 558 6.87 -18.11 -0.59
C GLY A 558 7.17 -16.82 0.16
N GLU A 559 8.11 -16.02 -0.35
CA GLU A 559 8.66 -14.87 0.40
C GLU A 559 8.97 -13.61 -0.42
N HIS A 560 9.14 -13.71 -1.75
CA HIS A 560 9.58 -12.56 -2.55
C HIS A 560 8.48 -11.52 -2.77
N GLY A 561 7.21 -11.93 -2.71
CA GLY A 561 6.06 -11.11 -3.08
C GLY A 561 5.57 -11.38 -4.51
N VAL A 562 4.57 -10.61 -4.92
CA VAL A 562 3.88 -10.79 -6.20
C VAL A 562 4.40 -9.81 -7.25
N GLY A 563 4.50 -8.53 -6.90
CA GLY A 563 5.00 -7.46 -7.75
C GLY A 563 4.33 -7.40 -9.13
N LEU A 564 5.15 -7.15 -10.15
CA LEU A 564 4.75 -7.17 -11.56
C LEU A 564 4.86 -8.56 -12.17
N VAL A 565 5.82 -9.37 -11.69
CA VAL A 565 6.22 -10.63 -12.32
C VAL A 565 5.20 -11.73 -12.06
N LYS A 566 4.70 -11.85 -10.82
CA LYS A 566 3.87 -12.99 -10.40
C LYS A 566 2.37 -12.72 -10.32
N ARG A 567 1.92 -11.46 -10.50
CA ARG A 567 0.49 -11.07 -10.41
C ARG A 567 -0.44 -11.87 -11.33
N ASP A 568 0.08 -12.35 -12.45
CA ASP A 568 -0.68 -13.10 -13.44
C ASP A 568 -0.92 -14.57 -13.03
N TYR A 569 -0.23 -15.07 -11.99
CA TYR A 569 -0.48 -16.39 -11.41
C TYR A 569 -1.62 -16.40 -10.38
N LEU A 570 -1.92 -15.26 -9.74
CA LEU A 570 -2.95 -15.17 -8.70
C LEU A 570 -4.34 -15.66 -9.14
N PRO A 571 -4.83 -15.39 -10.37
CA PRO A 571 -6.11 -15.94 -10.81
C PRO A 571 -6.13 -17.47 -10.89
N LYS A 572 -4.96 -18.10 -11.14
CA LYS A 572 -4.81 -19.56 -11.17
C LYS A 572 -4.74 -20.14 -9.76
N GLU A 573 -4.03 -19.46 -8.85
CA GLU A 573 -3.87 -19.89 -7.46
C GLU A 573 -5.12 -19.67 -6.60
N LEU A 574 -5.68 -18.46 -6.61
CA LEU A 574 -6.74 -18.03 -5.70
C LEU A 574 -8.13 -17.92 -6.36
N GLY A 575 -8.17 -18.03 -7.69
CA GLY A 575 -9.38 -17.84 -8.48
C GLY A 575 -9.68 -16.36 -8.81
N PRO A 576 -10.42 -16.09 -9.90
CA PRO A 576 -10.68 -14.74 -10.38
C PRO A 576 -11.53 -13.92 -9.39
N THR A 577 -12.43 -14.55 -8.64
CA THR A 577 -13.29 -13.87 -7.64
C THR A 577 -12.47 -13.29 -6.49
N THR A 578 -11.46 -14.02 -6.01
CA THR A 578 -10.54 -13.54 -4.96
C THR A 578 -9.71 -12.36 -5.46
N VAL A 579 -9.18 -12.45 -6.68
CA VAL A 579 -8.45 -11.34 -7.30
C VAL A 579 -9.34 -10.11 -7.49
N ASN A 580 -10.63 -10.30 -7.83
CA ASN A 580 -11.60 -9.20 -7.92
C ASN A 580 -11.89 -8.56 -6.56
N ALA A 581 -11.86 -9.32 -5.46
CA ALA A 581 -11.96 -8.78 -4.12
C ALA A 581 -10.74 -7.90 -3.77
N MET A 582 -9.54 -8.35 -4.15
CA MET A 582 -8.30 -7.55 -4.01
C MET A 582 -8.40 -6.22 -4.76
N ARG A 583 -8.96 -6.21 -5.98
CA ARG A 583 -9.23 -4.97 -6.73
C ARG A 583 -10.20 -4.03 -6.00
N LYS A 584 -11.28 -4.56 -5.43
CA LYS A 584 -12.25 -3.74 -4.66
C LYS A 584 -11.57 -3.13 -3.43
N MET A 585 -10.71 -3.89 -2.74
CA MET A 585 -9.90 -3.39 -1.63
C MET A 585 -8.93 -2.30 -2.07
N LYS A 586 -8.22 -2.51 -3.18
CA LYS A 586 -7.33 -1.50 -3.78
C LYS A 586 -8.07 -0.19 -4.05
N LEU A 587 -9.24 -0.25 -4.68
CA LEU A 587 -10.06 0.94 -4.96
C LEU A 587 -10.63 1.60 -3.69
N ALA A 588 -10.79 0.85 -2.60
CA ALA A 588 -11.27 1.40 -1.33
C ALA A 588 -10.20 2.25 -0.62
N PHE A 589 -8.93 1.85 -0.68
CA PHE A 589 -7.81 2.59 -0.06
C PHE A 589 -7.14 3.59 -1.00
N ASP A 590 -7.23 3.36 -2.31
CA ASP A 590 -6.62 4.18 -3.35
C ASP A 590 -7.54 4.26 -4.58
N PRO A 591 -8.59 5.11 -4.53
CA PRO A 591 -9.60 5.20 -5.58
C PRO A 591 -9.05 5.76 -6.90
N LEU A 592 -7.91 6.47 -6.88
CA LEU A 592 -7.25 7.00 -8.07
C LEU A 592 -6.14 6.07 -8.59
N CYS A 593 -5.93 4.94 -7.93
CA CYS A 593 -4.84 4.00 -8.22
C CYS A 593 -3.48 4.71 -8.35
N ILE A 594 -3.18 5.70 -7.51
CA ILE A 594 -1.88 6.40 -7.54
C ILE A 594 -0.77 5.61 -6.83
N LEU A 595 -1.10 4.80 -5.83
CA LEU A 595 -0.12 4.05 -5.04
C LEU A 595 0.28 2.75 -5.75
N ASN A 596 1.50 2.71 -6.28
CA ASN A 596 2.11 1.52 -6.89
C ASN A 596 1.15 0.70 -7.79
N CYS A 597 0.50 1.37 -8.74
CA CYS A 597 -0.56 0.78 -9.55
C CYS A 597 -0.09 -0.45 -10.34
N ASP A 598 -1.03 -1.37 -10.54
CA ASP A 598 -0.88 -2.64 -11.25
C ASP A 598 0.05 -3.68 -10.59
N LYS A 599 0.70 -3.37 -9.47
CA LYS A 599 1.42 -4.38 -8.67
C LYS A 599 0.41 -5.22 -7.88
N ILE A 600 0.74 -6.48 -7.63
CA ILE A 600 -0.13 -7.51 -7.04
C ILE A 600 -1.33 -7.88 -7.92
N VAL A 601 -2.16 -6.91 -8.31
CA VAL A 601 -3.31 -7.11 -9.18
C VAL A 601 -3.32 -6.08 -10.30
N ARG A 602 -3.69 -6.52 -11.49
CA ARG A 602 -3.93 -5.60 -12.62
C ARG A 602 -5.13 -4.71 -12.30
N MET A 603 -4.96 -3.41 -12.51
CA MET A 603 -6.01 -2.39 -12.35
C MET A 603 -6.39 -1.77 -13.70
N ASP A 604 -5.49 -1.78 -14.68
CA ASP A 604 -5.74 -1.22 -16.00
C ASP A 604 -6.04 -2.30 -17.06
N PRO A 605 -7.27 -2.35 -17.61
CA PRO A 605 -7.62 -3.28 -18.68
C PRO A 605 -6.80 -3.08 -19.97
N GLN A 606 -6.45 -1.84 -20.31
CA GLN A 606 -5.73 -1.50 -21.55
C GLN A 606 -4.25 -1.91 -21.48
N ALA A 607 -3.68 -1.93 -20.28
CA ALA A 607 -2.31 -2.43 -20.06
C ALA A 607 -2.18 -3.93 -20.40
N VAL A 608 -3.25 -4.71 -20.28
CA VAL A 608 -3.25 -6.16 -20.57
C VAL A 608 -3.11 -6.44 -22.06
N GLU A 609 -3.75 -5.64 -22.91
CA GLU A 609 -3.65 -5.78 -24.36
C GLU A 609 -2.24 -5.46 -24.88
N LYS A 610 -1.60 -4.42 -24.31
CA LYS A 610 -0.21 -4.06 -24.62
C LYS A 610 0.78 -5.16 -24.21
N ASP A 611 0.59 -5.78 -23.04
CA ASP A 611 1.41 -6.92 -22.59
C ASP A 611 1.19 -8.17 -23.46
N ARG A 612 -0.05 -8.50 -23.83
CA ARG A 612 -0.37 -9.61 -24.75
C ARG A 612 0.26 -9.38 -26.12
N TRP A 613 0.20 -8.16 -26.65
CA TRP A 613 0.83 -7.79 -27.91
C TRP A 613 2.36 -7.97 -27.86
N LYS A 614 3.01 -7.57 -26.76
CA LYS A 614 4.46 -7.77 -26.55
C LYS A 614 4.84 -9.26 -26.46
N ARG A 615 4.05 -10.09 -25.78
CA ARG A 615 4.27 -11.56 -25.70
C ARG A 615 4.08 -12.27 -27.05
N ASN A 616 3.24 -11.73 -27.94
CA ASN A 616 2.91 -12.36 -29.22
C ASN A 616 3.70 -11.83 -30.42
N LYS A 617 4.66 -10.91 -30.27
CA LYS A 617 5.51 -10.50 -31.40
C LYS A 617 6.41 -11.67 -31.83
N PRO A 618 6.32 -12.17 -33.08
CA PRO A 618 7.41 -12.97 -33.64
C PRO A 618 8.66 -12.08 -33.65
N ALA A 619 9.81 -12.67 -33.30
CA ALA A 619 11.09 -11.96 -33.27
C ALA A 619 11.30 -11.26 -34.62
N GLN A 620 11.13 -9.93 -34.66
CA GLN A 620 11.40 -9.17 -35.87
C GLN A 620 12.91 -9.25 -36.08
N HIS A 621 13.30 -10.00 -37.12
CA HIS A 621 14.61 -9.88 -37.74
C HIS A 621 14.89 -8.40 -37.99
N ASN A 622 15.95 -7.87 -37.38
CA ASN A 622 16.51 -6.62 -37.85
C ASN A 622 16.97 -6.83 -39.30
N PRO A 623 16.51 -6.02 -40.27
CA PRO A 623 17.00 -6.12 -41.63
C PRO A 623 18.47 -5.73 -41.63
N ILE A 624 19.29 -6.66 -42.13
CA ILE A 624 20.68 -6.44 -42.49
C ILE A 624 20.72 -5.20 -43.39
N VAL A 625 21.39 -4.15 -42.94
CA VAL A 625 21.81 -3.04 -43.79
C VAL A 625 22.82 -3.62 -44.78
N ARG A 626 22.37 -3.84 -46.02
CA ARG A 626 23.23 -3.98 -47.19
C ARG A 626 23.33 -2.62 -47.86
N GLU A 627 24.48 -1.98 -47.72
CA GLU A 627 25.08 -1.07 -48.70
C GLU A 627 26.61 -1.29 -48.54
N GLY A 628 27.42 -1.65 -49.54
CA GLY A 628 27.28 -1.53 -50.98
C GLY A 628 28.22 -0.44 -51.51
N GLU A 629 29.45 -0.85 -51.85
CA GLU A 629 30.30 -0.32 -52.94
C GLU A 629 30.57 1.20 -53.02
N ALA A 630 31.77 1.62 -52.61
CA ALA A 630 32.77 2.37 -53.40
C ALA A 630 34.08 2.51 -52.62
#